data_AF-A0A2P7TWU0-F1
#
_entry.id   AF-A0A2P7TWU0-F1
#
_cell.length_a   1.000
_cell.length_b   1.000
_cell.length_c   1.000
_cell.angle_alpha   90.00
_cell.angle_beta   90.00
_cell.angle_gamma   90.00
#
_symmetry.space_group_name_H-M   'P 1'
#
loop_
_entity.id
_entity.type
_entity.pdbx_description
1 polymer ?
#
loop_
_entity_poly.entity_id
_entity_poly.type
_entity_poly.pdbx_seq_one_letter_code
_entity_poly.pdbx_strand_id
1 'polypeptide(L)' 'MTKPAFDFETALRHLQSGQALTGKDGPLTPPIKQPAKAALEAETGQYLEQKQLQPGRRNGHSKKTVKTGSGS' A
#
# COMPACT_ATOMS: atom_id res chain seq x y z
N MET A 1 -1.14 -4.32 20.87
CA MET A 1 -1.31 -5.59 20.12
C MET A 1 -1.36 -5.27 18.63
N THR A 2 -0.32 -5.63 17.88
CA THR A 2 -0.19 -5.34 16.44
C THR A 2 -1.08 -6.29 15.65
N LYS A 3 -2.11 -5.76 14.98
CA LYS A 3 -2.91 -6.50 14.01
C LYS A 3 -1.98 -7.03 12.90
N PRO A 4 -2.06 -8.33 12.52
CA PRO A 4 -1.24 -8.84 11.42
C PRO A 4 -1.54 -8.07 10.13
N ALA A 5 -0.50 -7.90 9.31
CA ALA A 5 -0.51 -7.12 8.08
C ALA A 5 -1.52 -7.62 7.03
N PHE A 6 -1.98 -8.86 7.16
CA PHE A 6 -3.00 -9.52 6.36
C PHE A 6 -3.71 -10.60 7.21
N ASP A 7 -5.03 -10.66 7.13
CA ASP A 7 -5.86 -11.65 7.83
C ASP A 7 -6.39 -12.70 6.85
N PHE A 8 -5.82 -13.90 6.94
CA PHE A 8 -6.16 -15.02 6.07
C PHE A 8 -7.57 -15.55 6.30
N GLU A 9 -8.08 -15.53 7.53
CA GLU A 9 -9.43 -16.06 7.82
C GLU A 9 -10.50 -15.17 7.20
N THR A 10 -10.32 -13.85 7.33
CA THR A 10 -11.22 -12.88 6.69
C THR A 10 -11.15 -13.00 5.17
N ALA A 11 -9.96 -13.17 4.59
CA ALA A 11 -9.81 -13.38 3.15
C ALA A 11 -10.51 -14.65 2.65
N LEU A 12 -10.42 -15.75 3.41
CA LEU A 12 -11.11 -17.00 3.09
C LEU A 12 -12.64 -16.85 3.17
N ARG A 13 -13.17 -16.14 4.17
CA ARG A 13 -14.61 -15.87 4.28
C ARG A 13 -15.11 -15.02 3.11
N HIS A 14 -14.34 -14.00 2.71
CA HIS A 14 -14.66 -13.18 1.54
C HIS A 14 -14.69 -14.02 0.27
N LEU A 15 -13.70 -14.90 0.08
CA LEU A 15 -13.66 -15.84 -1.04
C LEU A 15 -14.89 -16.76 -1.05
N GLN A 16 -15.25 -17.33 0.10
CA GLN A 16 -16.43 -18.21 0.24
C GLN A 16 -17.74 -17.47 -0.04
N SER A 17 -17.84 -16.19 0.32
CA SER A 17 -19.02 -15.36 0.04
C SER A 17 -19.11 -14.86 -1.42
N GLY A 18 -18.12 -15.15 -2.27
CA GLY A 18 -18.06 -14.66 -3.65
C GLY A 18 -17.73 -13.18 -3.78
N GLN A 19 -17.19 -12.55 -2.73
CA GLN A 19 -16.72 -11.16 -2.80
C GLN A 19 -15.43 -11.06 -3.63
N ALA A 20 -15.25 -9.92 -4.29
CA ALA A 20 -14.04 -9.65 -5.05
C ALA A 20 -12.80 -9.68 -4.13
N LEU A 21 -11.77 -10.43 -4.54
CA LEU A 21 -10.53 -10.55 -3.78
C LEU A 21 -9.65 -9.30 -3.88
N THR A 22 -9.80 -8.55 -4.96
CA THR A 22 -9.07 -7.33 -5.30
C THR A 22 -9.99 -6.11 -5.29
N GLY A 23 -9.43 -4.91 -5.45
CA GLY A 23 -10.19 -3.65 -5.44
C GLY A 23 -10.21 -3.00 -4.06
N LYS A 24 -10.87 -1.84 -3.91
CA LYS A 24 -10.76 -0.99 -2.70
C LYS A 24 -10.94 -1.75 -1.39
N ASP A 25 -11.92 -2.63 -1.34
CA ASP A 25 -12.33 -3.39 -0.14
C ASP A 25 -11.96 -4.88 -0.23
N GLY A 26 -11.16 -5.26 -1.23
CA GLY A 26 -10.71 -6.62 -1.44
C GLY A 26 -9.67 -7.05 -0.38
N PRO A 27 -9.74 -8.28 0.14
CA PRO A 27 -8.80 -8.78 1.15
C PRO A 27 -7.33 -8.75 0.67
N LEU A 28 -7.08 -8.88 -0.65
CA LEU A 28 -5.72 -8.83 -1.20
C LEU A 28 -5.15 -7.41 -1.35
N THR A 29 -5.93 -6.37 -1.07
CA THR A 29 -5.48 -4.99 -1.23
C THR A 29 -4.40 -4.56 -0.23
N PRO A 30 -4.52 -4.85 1.08
CA PRO A 30 -3.44 -4.60 2.03
C PRO A 30 -2.08 -5.22 1.63
N PRO A 31 -1.97 -6.52 1.28
CA PRO A 31 -0.68 -7.11 0.91
C PRO A 31 -0.11 -6.58 -0.42
N ILE A 32 -0.94 -6.09 -1.35
CA ILE A 32 -0.45 -5.41 -2.57
C ILE A 32 0.01 -3.98 -2.26
N LYS A 33 -0.73 -3.26 -1.41
CA LYS A 33 -0.47 -1.86 -1.08
C LYS A 33 0.80 -1.66 -0.24
N GLN A 34 1.09 -2.59 0.66
CA GLN A 34 2.25 -2.52 1.56
C GLN A 34 3.59 -2.42 0.82
N PRO A 35 3.97 -3.34 -0.09
CA PRO A 35 5.24 -3.25 -0.81
C PRO A 35 5.32 -2.02 -1.70
N ALA A 36 4.22 -1.64 -2.36
CA ALA A 36 4.19 -0.43 -3.19
C ALA A 36 4.42 0.85 -2.36
N LYS A 37 3.81 0.94 -1.17
CA LYS A 37 4.03 2.07 -0.25
C LYS A 37 5.45 2.08 0.29
N ALA A 38 6.00 0.92 0.65
CA ALA A 38 7.37 0.81 1.13
C ALA A 38 8.39 1.24 0.05
N ALA A 39 8.18 0.85 -1.21
CA ALA A 39 9.02 1.27 -2.33
C ALA A 39 9.04 2.80 -2.50
N LEU A 40 7.88 3.46 -2.47
CA LEU A 40 7.78 4.92 -2.57
C LEU A 40 8.43 5.65 -1.38
N GLU A 41 8.31 5.10 -0.17
CA GLU A 41 8.97 5.64 1.01
C GLU A 41 10.50 5.52 0.93
N ALA A 42 11.00 4.38 0.43
CA ALA A 42 12.42 4.17 0.19
C ALA A 42 12.97 5.12 -0.88
N GLU A 43 12.28 5.28 -2.00
CA GLU A 43 12.66 6.21 -3.08
C GLU A 43 12.75 7.65 -2.56
N THR A 44 11.77 8.08 -1.77
CA THR A 44 11.77 9.43 -1.16
C THR A 44 12.94 9.59 -0.17
N GLY A 45 13.23 8.57 0.64
CA GLY A 45 14.36 8.56 1.56
C GLY A 45 15.69 8.71 0.82
N GLN A 46 15.91 7.91 -0.22
CA GLN A 46 17.10 7.99 -1.05
C GLN A 46 17.26 9.36 -1.73
N TYR A 47 16.17 9.93 -2.26
CA TYR A 47 16.22 11.27 -2.87
C TYR A 47 16.68 12.35 -1.87
N LEU A 48 16.16 12.31 -0.63
CA LEU A 48 16.54 13.26 0.41
C LEU A 48 18.01 13.07 0.85
N GLU A 49 18.49 11.83 0.93
CA GLU A 49 19.89 11.52 1.21
C GLU A 49 20.83 12.00 0.10
N GLN A 50 20.43 11.92 -1.17
CA GLN A 50 21.23 12.38 -2.31
C GLN A 50 21.27 13.91 -2.42
N LYS A 51 20.19 14.59 -2.03
CA LYS A 51 20.01 16.05 -2.18
C LYS A 51 20.40 16.83 -0.92
N GLN A 52 21.22 16.29 -0.03
CA GLN A 52 21.64 16.94 1.23
C GLN A 52 22.15 18.40 1.07
N LEU A 53 22.62 18.79 -0.12
CA LEU A 53 23.05 20.16 -0.43
C LEU A 53 21.92 21.15 -0.76
N GLN A 54 20.70 20.69 -1.07
CA GLN A 54 19.57 21.58 -1.38
C GLN A 54 18.61 21.70 -0.19
N PRO A 55 18.14 22.92 0.15
CA PRO A 55 17.18 23.10 1.23
C PRO A 55 15.83 22.47 0.86
N GLY A 56 15.52 21.32 1.47
CA GLY A 56 14.25 20.61 1.32
C GLY A 56 13.99 19.68 2.49
N ARG A 57 12.73 19.60 2.94
CA ARG A 57 12.26 18.69 4.01
C ARG A 57 11.02 17.94 3.50
N ARG A 58 10.76 16.76 4.06
CA ARG A 58 9.57 15.97 3.73
C ARG A 58 8.30 16.70 4.18
N ASN A 59 7.37 16.92 3.23
CA ASN A 59 6.08 17.57 3.50
C ASN A 59 4.93 16.57 3.67
N GLY A 60 5.07 15.63 4.61
CA GLY A 60 4.03 14.65 4.93
C GLY A 60 3.73 13.62 3.85
N HIS A 61 2.45 13.25 3.71
CA HIS A 61 1.95 12.24 2.77
C HIS A 61 0.65 12.70 2.11
N SER A 62 0.44 12.32 0.85
CA SER A 62 -0.83 12.51 0.14
C SER A 62 -1.50 11.17 -0.15
N LYS A 63 -2.84 11.18 -0.31
CA LYS A 63 -3.63 10.00 -0.67
C LYS A 63 -3.86 9.99 -2.17
N LYS A 64 -3.60 8.85 -2.82
CA LYS A 64 -3.93 8.61 -4.22
C LYS A 64 -4.64 7.27 -4.35
N THR A 65 -5.76 7.25 -5.08
CA THR A 65 -6.43 6.02 -5.49
C THR A 65 -5.83 5.58 -6.82
N VAL A 66 -5.31 4.35 -6.87
CA VAL A 66 -4.60 3.81 -8.04
C VAL A 66 -5.40 2.64 -8.60
N LYS A 67 -5.58 2.62 -9.93
CA LYS A 67 -6.15 1.49 -10.65
C LYS A 67 -5.04 0.49 -10.98
N THR A 68 -5.28 -0.80 -10.74
CA THR A 68 -4.35 -1.89 -11.07
C THR A 68 -4.83 -2.64 -12.31
N GLY A 69 -3.98 -3.47 -12.91
CA GLY A 69 -4.40 -4.30 -14.06
C GLY A 69 -5.57 -5.25 -13.76
N SER A 70 -5.85 -5.49 -12.47
CA SER A 70 -6.94 -6.29 -11.95
C SER A 70 -8.18 -5.50 -11.51
N GLY A 71 -8.24 -4.17 -11.71
CA GLY A 71 -9.35 -3.34 -11.22
C GLY A 71 -9.64 -2.06 -12.03
N SER A 72 -10.93 -1.76 -12.20
CA SER A 72 -11.50 -0.54 -12.81
C SER A 72 -11.52 0.65 -11.83
#